data_AF-A0A2E0AK30-F1
#
_entry.id   AF-A0A2E0AK30-F1
#
_cell.length_a   1.000
_cell.length_b   1.000
_cell.length_c   1.000
_cell.angle_alpha   90.00
_cell.angle_beta   90.00
_cell.angle_gamma   90.00
#
_symmetry.space_group_name_H-M   'P 1'
#
loop_
_entity.id
_entity.type
_entity.pdbx_description
1 polymer ?
#
loop_
_entity_poly.entity_id
_entity_poly.type
_entity_poly.pdbx_seq_one_letter_code
_entity_poly.pdbx_strand_id
1 'polypeptide(L)' 'MTVGKPAPACHLSWTVTKVSTGLYAVAATSNGLDYDFVGNFMTLTEAHRAGRVYSRQLIHRSHYSEHASAQCA' A
#
# COMPACT_ATOMS: atom_id res chain seq x y z
N MET A 1 7.22 17.34 -18.09
CA MET A 1 6.46 16.30 -17.34
C MET A 1 6.95 16.35 -15.91
N THR A 2 6.18 16.95 -15.00
CA THR A 2 6.53 16.98 -13.58
C THR A 2 6.28 15.58 -13.03
N VAL A 3 7.36 14.81 -12.85
CA VAL A 3 7.33 13.58 -12.06
C VAL A 3 6.76 13.95 -10.70
N GLY A 4 5.61 13.36 -10.34
CA GLY A 4 4.95 13.62 -9.07
C GLY A 4 5.95 13.38 -7.95
N LYS A 5 6.10 14.33 -7.03
CA LYS A 5 6.94 14.12 -5.86
C LYS A 5 6.40 12.89 -5.10
N PRO A 6 7.25 11.90 -4.76
CA PRO A 6 6.80 10.78 -3.96
C PRO A 6 6.22 11.32 -2.66
N ALA A 7 5.06 10.77 -2.27
CA ALA A 7 4.44 11.11 -1.02
C ALA A 7 5.40 10.74 0.13
N PRO A 8 5.41 11.50 1.24
CA PRO A 8 6.27 11.20 2.38
C PRO A 8 6.09 9.75 2.83
N ALA A 9 7.13 9.11 3.36
CA ALA A 9 7.13 7.69 3.73
C ALA A 9 6.02 7.27 4.73
N CYS A 10 5.32 8.23 5.37
CA CYS A 10 4.12 7.97 6.17
C CYS A 10 2.80 8.01 5.39
N HIS A 11 2.81 8.25 4.08
CA HIS A 11 1.67 8.07 3.19
C HIS A 11 1.63 6.63 2.70
N LEU A 12 1.17 5.74 3.57
CA LEU A 12 0.79 4.39 3.15
C LEU A 12 -0.69 4.32 2.89
N SER A 13 -0.97 3.95 1.65
CA SER A 13 -2.32 3.83 1.12
C SER A 13 -2.44 2.44 0.52
N TRP A 14 -3.50 1.72 0.87
CA TRP A 14 -3.96 0.56 0.11
C TRP A 14 -5.31 0.90 -0.49
N THR A 15 -5.57 0.36 -1.67
CA THR A 15 -6.84 0.49 -2.38
C THR A 15 -7.49 -0.87 -2.49
N VAL A 16 -8.82 -0.88 -2.38
CA VAL A 16 -9.64 -2.08 -2.59
C VAL A 16 -10.61 -1.78 -3.71
N THR A 17 -10.55 -2.56 -4.77
CA THR A 17 -11.39 -2.39 -5.95
C THR A 17 -12.25 -3.62 -6.13
N LYS A 18 -13.58 -3.42 -6.25
CA LYS A 18 -14.49 -4.52 -6.59
C LYS A 18 -14.33 -4.87 -8.06
N VAL A 19 -13.86 -6.08 -8.35
CA VAL A 19 -13.64 -6.59 -9.71
C VAL A 19 -14.91 -7.25 -10.23
N SER A 20 -15.55 -8.05 -9.38
CA SER A 20 -16.83 -8.72 -9.68
C SER A 20 -17.59 -9.00 -8.39
N THR A 21 -18.77 -9.63 -8.49
CA THR A 21 -19.54 -10.04 -7.32
C THR A 21 -18.74 -11.05 -6.50
N GLY A 22 -18.40 -10.69 -5.27
CA GLY A 22 -17.58 -11.53 -4.39
C GLY A 22 -16.10 -11.56 -4.77
N LEU A 23 -15.58 -10.58 -5.53
CA LEU A 23 -14.16 -10.50 -5.83
C LEU A 23 -13.64 -9.08 -5.68
N TYR A 24 -12.67 -8.91 -4.79
CA TYR A 24 -12.03 -7.64 -4.45
C TYR A 24 -10.54 -7.74 -4.70
N ALA A 25 -10.01 -6.90 -5.59
CA ALA A 25 -8.58 -6.73 -5.81
C ALA A 25 -8.02 -5.72 -4.81
N VAL A 26 -6.83 -6.00 -4.30
CA VAL A 26 -6.12 -5.10 -3.38
C VAL A 26 -4.78 -4.71 -3.99
N ALA A 27 -4.48 -3.42 -3.95
CA ALA A 27 -3.18 -2.90 -4.29
C ALA A 27 -2.69 -1.97 -3.17
N ALA A 28 -1.38 -1.89 -2.96
CA ALA A 28 -0.78 -1.10 -1.88
C ALA A 28 0.44 -0.33 -2.36
N THR A 29 0.65 0.85 -1.81
CA THR A 29 1.80 1.70 -2.14
C THR A 29 2.55 2.14 -0.89
N SER A 30 3.86 2.34 -1.04
CA SER A 30 4.74 2.95 -0.03
C SER A 30 5.11 4.40 -0.34
N ASN A 31 4.82 4.89 -1.55
CA ASN A 31 5.23 6.21 -2.03
C ASN A 31 4.09 7.02 -2.65
N GLY A 32 2.87 6.47 -2.73
CA GLY A 32 1.72 7.12 -3.35
C GLY A 32 1.72 7.14 -4.88
N LEU A 33 2.74 6.57 -5.53
CA LEU A 33 2.93 6.59 -6.98
C LEU A 33 2.81 5.18 -7.57
N ASP A 34 3.51 4.23 -6.98
CA ASP A 34 3.60 2.86 -7.46
C ASP A 34 2.79 1.95 -6.54
N TYR A 35 1.83 1.24 -7.13
CA TYR A 35 0.97 0.31 -6.41
C TYR A 35 1.37 -1.13 -6.74
N ASP A 36 1.78 -1.86 -5.71
CA ASP A 36 2.01 -3.30 -5.78
C ASP A 36 0.68 -4.05 -5.66
N PHE A 37 0.47 -5.04 -6.52
CA PHE A 37 -0.69 -5.93 -6.42
C PHE A 37 -0.51 -6.88 -5.23
N VAL A 38 -1.47 -6.85 -4.29
CA VAL A 38 -1.45 -7.67 -3.07
C VAL A 38 -2.19 -8.98 -3.29
N GLY A 39 -3.31 -8.96 -4.02
CA GLY A 39 -4.09 -10.17 -4.28
C GLY A 39 -5.59 -9.90 -4.47
N ASN A 40 -6.32 -11.00 -4.67
CA ASN A 40 -7.77 -11.01 -4.78
C ASN A 40 -8.40 -11.70 -3.57
N PHE A 41 -9.51 -11.15 -3.08
CA PHE A 41 -10.19 -11.62 -1.87
C PHE A 41 -11.69 -11.71 -2.12
N MET A 42 -12.34 -12.66 -1.44
CA MET A 42 -13.78 -12.90 -1.62
C MET A 42 -14.63 -11.92 -0.81
N THR A 43 -14.06 -11.37 0.26
CA THR A 43 -14.74 -10.45 1.17
C THR A 43 -14.02 -9.12 1.27
N LEU A 44 -14.80 -8.06 1.47
CA LEU A 44 -14.27 -6.71 1.68
C LEU A 44 -13.41 -6.64 2.95
N THR A 45 -13.79 -7.39 3.99
CA THR A 45 -13.06 -7.46 5.26
C THR A 45 -11.67 -8.06 5.09
N GLU A 46 -11.55 -9.18 4.36
CA GLU A 46 -10.25 -9.79 4.07
C GLU A 46 -9.40 -8.90 3.18
N ALA A 47 -10.00 -8.27 2.16
CA ALA A 47 -9.31 -7.34 1.27
C ALA A 47 -8.66 -6.19 2.07
N HIS A 48 -9.42 -5.55 2.97
CA HIS A 48 -8.87 -4.49 3.82
C HIS A 48 -7.85 -5.01 4.84
N ARG A 49 -8.04 -6.20 5.40
CA ARG A 49 -7.07 -6.82 6.31
C ARG A 49 -5.74 -7.06 5.60
N ALA A 50 -5.78 -7.63 4.39
CA ALA A 50 -4.61 -7.89 3.57
C ALA A 50 -3.89 -6.61 3.19
N GLY A 51 -4.62 -5.58 2.72
CA GLY A 51 -4.06 -4.27 2.42
C GLY A 51 -3.32 -3.65 3.61
N ARG A 52 -3.93 -3.66 4.81
CA ARG A 52 -3.29 -3.18 6.04
C ARG A 52 -2.00 -3.93 6.38
N VAL A 53 -2.04 -5.26 6.32
CA VAL A 53 -0.86 -6.08 6.67
C VAL A 53 0.26 -5.85 5.65
N TYR A 54 -0.05 -5.85 4.36
CA TYR A 54 0.94 -5.65 3.30
C TYR A 54 1.58 -4.26 3.36
N SER A 55 0.77 -3.20 3.51
CA SER A 55 1.29 -1.85 3.73
C SER A 55 2.20 -1.78 4.96
N ARG A 56 1.82 -2.40 6.09
CA ARG A 56 2.69 -2.46 7.27
C ARG A 56 4.00 -3.20 7.01
N GLN A 57 3.98 -4.27 6.23
CA GLN A 57 5.19 -5.01 5.86
C GLN A 57 6.08 -4.21 4.90
N LEU A 58 5.49 -3.45 3.97
CA LEU A 58 6.22 -2.53 3.10
C LEU A 58 7.00 -1.49 3.91
N ILE A 59 6.41 -0.93 4.97
CA ILE A 59 7.08 -0.01 5.92
C ILE A 59 8.32 -0.67 6.52
N HIS A 60 8.14 -1.86 7.09
CA HIS A 60 9.27 -2.54 7.71
C HIS A 60 10.36 -2.82 6.67
N ARG A 61 10.00 -3.22 5.45
CA ARG A 61 10.96 -3.50 4.38
C ARG A 61 11.70 -2.23 3.90
N SER A 62 11.01 -1.10 3.77
CA SER A 62 11.65 0.16 3.36
C SER A 62 12.58 0.71 4.46
N HIS A 63 12.22 0.58 5.74
CA HIS A 63 13.09 0.99 6.85
C HIS A 63 14.37 0.15 6.98
N TYR A 64 14.39 -1.11 6.52
CA TYR A 64 15.62 -1.90 6.44
C TYR A 64 16.54 -1.48 5.28
N SER A 65 16.02 -0.75 4.29
CA SER A 65 16.78 -0.30 3.11
C SER A 65 17.20 1.17 3.16
N GLU A 66 16.55 2.01 3.96
CA GLU A 66 16.88 3.43 4.10
C GLU A 66 16.95 3.87 5.58
N HIS A 67 18.18 4.02 6.07
CA HIS A 67 18.51 4.74 7.30
C HIS A 67 18.40 6.28 7.14
N ALA A 68 17.57 6.80 6.23
CA ALA A 68 17.52 8.24 5.97
C ALA A 68 16.10 8.80 5.99
N SER A 69 15.85 9.59 7.04
CA SER A 69 14.97 10.78 7.03
C SER A 69 13.48 10.57 6.73
N ALA A 70 12.70 10.30 7.78
CA ALA A 70 11.52 11.10 8.16
C ALA A 70 10.64 10.28 9.13
N GLN A 71 10.98 10.33 10.41
CA GLN A 71 10.04 9.94 11.46
C GLN A 71 8.94 11.01 11.49
N CYS A 72 7.70 10.61 11.27
CA CYS A 72 6.54 11.49 11.41
C CYS A 72 6.28 11.66 12.91
N ALA A 73 6.46 12.90 13.39
CA ALA A 73 6.25 13.34 14.77
C ALA A 73 4.77 13.43 15.13
#